data_AF-A0A8J2JN60-F1
#
_entry.id   AF-A0A8J2JN60-F1
#
_cell.length_a   1.000
_cell.length_b   1.000
_cell.length_c   1.000
_cell.angle_alpha   90.00
_cell.angle_beta   90.00
_cell.angle_gamma   90.00
#
_symmetry.space_group_name_H-M   'P 1'
#
loop_
_entity.id
_entity.type
_entity.pdbx_description
1 polymer ?
#
loop_
_entity_poly.entity_id
_entity_poly.type
_entity_poly.pdbx_seq_one_letter_code
_entity_poly.pdbx_strand_id
1 'polypeptide(L)' 'SVNEMQYLDMVVAETLRKNPPAVLTERECNADYKIPDTDIIVKKGMRLLIPINSIHHDEKYYPDPEKFNPEHFSA' A
#
# COMPACT_ATOMS: atom_id res chain seq x y z
N SER A 1 12.49 -23.42 11.30
CA SER A 1 13.06 -22.07 11.48
C SER A 1 11.92 -21.06 11.54
N VAL A 2 12.08 -19.88 12.15
CA VAL A 2 11.03 -18.84 12.12
C VAL A 2 10.61 -18.49 10.68
N ASN A 3 11.57 -18.49 9.76
CA ASN A 3 11.34 -18.20 8.34
C ASN A 3 10.53 -19.27 7.58
N GLU A 4 10.19 -20.40 8.21
CA GLU A 4 9.39 -21.46 7.59
C GLU A 4 7.91 -21.39 8.04
N MET A 5 7.58 -20.45 8.92
CA MET A 5 6.24 -20.29 9.48
C MET A 5 5.37 -19.40 8.59
N GLN A 6 4.91 -19.91 7.44
CA GLN A 6 4.15 -19.15 6.45
C GLN A 6 2.96 -18.36 7.05
N TYR A 7 2.20 -18.98 7.95
CA TYR A 7 1.06 -18.31 8.58
C TYR A 7 1.50 -17.16 9.50
N LEU A 8 2.67 -17.27 10.14
CA LEU A 8 3.22 -16.17 10.93
C LEU A 8 3.57 -14.98 10.03
N ASP A 9 4.15 -15.22 8.85
CA ASP A 9 4.43 -14.17 7.87
C ASP A 9 3.15 -13.48 7.40
N MET A 10 2.08 -14.24 7.17
CA MET A 10 0.74 -13.71 6.84
C MET A 10 0.18 -12.82 7.95
N VAL A 11 0.31 -13.24 9.21
CA VAL A 11 -0.11 -12.45 10.38
C VAL A 11 0.68 -11.13 10.47
N VAL A 12 1.99 -11.18 10.23
CA VAL A 12 2.84 -9.96 10.21
C VAL A 12 2.42 -9.03 9.07
N ALA A 13 2.20 -9.56 7.87
CA ALA A 13 1.79 -8.79 6.70
C ALA A 13 0.42 -8.12 6.92
N GLU A 14 -0.57 -8.86 7.43
CA GLU A 14 -1.90 -8.32 7.73
C GLU A 14 -1.87 -7.27 8.85
N THR A 15 -0.96 -7.43 9.82
CA THR A 15 -0.75 -6.43 10.87
C THR A 15 -0.23 -5.11 10.27
N LEU A 16 0.75 -5.18 9.37
CA LEU A 16 1.30 -4.00 8.69
C LEU A 16 0.32 -3.39 7.68
N ARG A 17 -0.53 -4.20 7.05
CA ARG A 17 -1.61 -3.71 6.19
C ARG A 17 -2.60 -2.89 7.02
N LYS A 18 -3.18 -3.49 8.07
CA LYS A 18 -4.23 -2.86 8.88
C LYS A 18 -3.71 -1.71 9.76
N ASN A 19 -2.48 -1.80 10.25
CA ASN A 19 -1.88 -0.78 11.11
C ASN A 19 -0.51 -0.36 10.56
N PRO A 20 -0.46 0.33 9.42
CA PRO A 20 0.80 0.69 8.80
C PRO A 20 1.56 1.69 9.68
N PRO A 21 2.86 1.48 9.97
CA PRO A 21 3.66 2.43 10.74
C PRO A 21 3.76 3.82 10.09
N ALA A 22 3.62 3.88 8.75
CA ALA A 22 3.53 5.10 7.98
C ALA A 22 2.20 5.17 7.23
N VAL A 23 1.36 6.15 7.57
CA VAL A 23 0.03 6.32 6.97
C VAL A 23 0.07 6.99 5.59
N LEU A 24 1.16 7.70 5.29
CA LEU A 24 1.38 8.47 4.07
C LEU A 24 2.85 8.38 3.68
N THR A 25 3.15 8.38 2.39
CA THR A 25 4.52 8.61 1.89
C THR A 25 4.50 9.67 0.78
N GLU A 26 5.58 10.43 0.65
CA GLU A 26 5.73 11.44 -0.41
C GLU A 26 6.75 11.03 -1.46
N ARG A 27 6.54 11.49 -2.70
CA ARG A 27 7.50 11.41 -3.80
C ARG A 27 7.62 12.78 -4.45
N GLU A 28 8.83 13.21 -4.76
CA GLU A 28 9.06 14.42 -5.57
C GLU A 28 9.41 14.01 -7.00
N CYS A 29 8.75 14.64 -7.97
CA CYS A 29 8.95 14.33 -9.37
C CYS A 29 10.27 14.95 -9.85
N ASN A 30 11.22 14.12 -10.33
CA ASN A 30 12.54 14.60 -10.74
C ASN A 30 12.59 15.10 -12.20
N ALA A 31 11.58 14.80 -13.00
CA ALA A 31 11.36 15.24 -14.37
C ALA A 31 9.86 15.26 -14.66
N ASP A 32 9.41 16.03 -15.67
CA ASP A 32 8.00 16.00 -16.07
C ASP A 32 7.56 14.57 -16.45
N TYR A 33 6.47 14.09 -15.86
CA TYR A 33 5.99 12.72 -16.02
C TYR A 33 4.51 12.68 -16.40
N LYS A 34 4.18 12.04 -17.53
CA LYS A 34 2.79 11.77 -17.91
C LYS A 34 2.31 10.49 -17.22
N ILE A 35 1.25 10.60 -16.42
CA ILE A 35 0.64 9.42 -15.80
C ILE A 35 0.01 8.57 -16.92
N PRO A 36 0.34 7.27 -17.03
CA PRO A 36 -0.23 6.38 -18.04
C PRO A 36 -1.76 6.45 -18.07
N ASP A 37 -2.33 6.36 -19.26
CA ASP A 37 -3.79 6.32 -19.49
C ASP A 37 -4.57 7.56 -19.02
N THR A 38 -3.87 8.67 -18.75
CA THR A 38 -4.49 9.97 -18.40
C THR A 38 -3.83 11.12 -19.15
N ASP A 39 -4.45 12.30 -19.13
CA ASP A 39 -3.85 13.54 -19.62
C ASP A 39 -3.12 14.34 -18.50
N ILE A 40 -2.89 13.70 -17.35
CA ILE A 40 -2.23 14.33 -16.20
C ILE A 40 -0.71 14.32 -16.41
N ILE A 41 -0.11 15.51 -16.33
CA ILE A 41 1.35 15.69 -16.32
C ILE A 41 1.78 16.18 -14.94
N VAL A 42 2.56 15.35 -14.25
CA VAL A 42 3.23 15.70 -13.00
C VAL A 42 4.49 16.49 -13.35
N LYS A 43 4.58 17.74 -12.91
CA LYS A 43 5.72 18.60 -13.22
C LYS A 43 6.92 18.30 -12.33
N LYS A 44 8.13 18.48 -12.87
CA LYS A 44 9.37 18.43 -12.08
C LYS A 44 9.26 19.33 -10.84
N GLY A 45 9.65 18.80 -9.69
CA GLY A 45 9.57 19.46 -8.38
C GLY A 45 8.21 19.35 -7.69
N MET A 46 7.18 18.83 -8.37
CA MET A 46 5.89 18.59 -7.74
C MET A 46 5.97 17.38 -6.80
N ARG A 47 5.38 17.52 -5.61
CA ARG A 47 5.25 16.43 -4.63
C ARG A 47 3.93 15.69 -4.82
N LEU A 48 4.02 14.37 -4.80
CA LEU A 48 2.91 13.44 -4.81
C LEU A 48 2.80 12.81 -3.43
N LEU A 49 1.59 12.83 -2.87
CA LEU A 49 1.26 12.18 -1.61
C LEU A 49 0.55 10.86 -1.91
N ILE A 50 1.09 9.75 -1.40
CA ILE A 50 0.55 8.41 -1.60
C ILE A 50 -0.09 7.95 -0.28
N PRO A 51 -1.43 7.82 -0.22
CA PRO A 51 -2.16 7.49 1.00
C PRO A 51 -2.12 5.98 1.29
N ILE A 52 -1.03 5.52 1.90
CA ILE A 52 -0.81 4.10 2.27
C ILE A 52 -2.01 3.57 3.07
N ASN A 53 -2.41 4.28 4.14
CA ASN A 53 -3.49 3.81 5.00
C ASN A 53 -4.82 3.67 4.25
N SER A 54 -5.16 4.64 3.39
CA SER A 54 -6.40 4.59 2.61
C SER A 54 -6.39 3.44 1.61
N ILE A 55 -5.27 3.21 0.92
CA ILE A 55 -5.14 2.09 -0.03
C ILE A 55 -5.27 0.75 0.71
N HIS A 56 -4.63 0.62 1.87
CA HIS A 56 -4.69 -0.59 2.68
C HIS A 56 -6.10 -0.90 3.19
N HIS A 57 -6.96 0.11 3.40
CA HIS A 57 -8.32 -0.04 3.89
C HIS A 57 -9.39 0.05 2.77
N ASP A 58 -8.99 0.04 1.51
CA ASP A 58 -9.91 0.10 0.37
C ASP A 58 -10.37 -1.31 -0.01
N GLU A 59 -11.69 -1.53 0.02
CA GLU A 59 -12.35 -2.80 -0.34
C GLU A 59 -12.01 -3.28 -1.75
N LYS A 60 -11.60 -2.37 -2.65
CA LYS A 60 -11.13 -2.71 -3.98
C LYS A 60 -9.90 -3.63 -3.95
N TYR A 61 -9.03 -3.48 -2.96
CA TYR A 61 -7.79 -4.26 -2.84
C TYR A 61 -7.86 -5.32 -1.75
N TYR A 62 -8.63 -5.08 -0.69
CA TYR A 62 -8.75 -5.99 0.45
C TYR A 62 -10.23 -6.14 0.85
N PRO A 63 -10.89 -7.27 0.55
CA PRO A 63 -12.27 -7.52 0.98
C PRO A 63 -12.43 -7.46 2.50
N ASP A 64 -13.53 -6.90 3.00
CA ASP A 64 -13.77 -6.69 4.44
C ASP A 64 -12.54 -6.08 5.17
N PRO A 65 -11.98 -4.95 4.72
CA PRO A 65 -10.65 -4.48 5.12
C PRO A 65 -10.54 -4.12 6.60
N GLU A 66 -11.68 -3.93 7.26
CA GLU A 66 -11.76 -3.71 8.69
C GLU A 66 -11.58 -4.98 9.53
N LYS A 67 -11.84 -6.15 8.94
CA LYS A 67 -11.59 -7.45 9.56
C LYS A 67 -10.09 -7.76 9.50
N PHE A 68 -9.52 -8.18 10.63
CA PHE A 68 -8.17 -8.74 10.63
C PHE A 68 -8.23 -10.15 10.02
N ASN A 69 -7.66 -10.30 8.82
CA ASN A 69 -7.72 -11.56 8.07
C ASN A 69 -6.36 -11.88 7.41
N PRO A 70 -5.52 -12.72 8.02
CA PRO A 70 -4.23 -13.13 7.44
C PRO A 70 -4.35 -13.75 6.04
N GLU A 71 -5.51 -14.34 5.70
CA GLU A 71 -5.75 -14.92 4.37
C GLU A 71 -5.74 -13.88 3.24
N HIS A 72 -5.74 -12.58 3.52
CA HIS A 72 -5.43 -11.57 2.49
C HIS A 72 -4.04 -11.75 1.86
N PHE A 73 -3.15 -12.48 2.53
CA PHE A 73 -1.80 -12.79 2.09
C PHE A 73 -1.59 -14.29 1.84
N SER A 74 -2.67 -15.07 1.66
CA SER A 74 -2.57 -16.46 1.20
C SER A 74 -2.04 -16.51 -0.24
N ALA A 75 -1.07 -17.38 -0.51
CA ALA A 75 -0.47 -17.58 -1.84
C ALA A 75 -1.43 -18.25 -2.84
#